data_AF-A0A3B8Y8Y1-F1
#
_entry.id   AF-A0A3B8Y8Y1-F1
#
_cell.length_a   1.000
_cell.length_b   1.000
_cell.length_c   1.000
_cell.angle_alpha   90.00
_cell.angle_beta   90.00
_cell.angle_gamma   90.00
#
_symmetry.space_group_name_H-M   'P 1'
#
loop_
_entity.id
_entity.type
_entity.pdbx_description
1 polymer ?
#
loop_
_entity_poly.entity_id
_entity_poly.type
_entity_poly.pdbx_seq_one_letter_code
_entity_poly.pdbx_strand_id
1 'polypeptide(L)'
;MEFNFLPKLPKSNLDDRTYQELIEECLLRIPRYCPEWTNYNPSDPGITLIELFAWLTDQMLLRFNQVPLRHYIAFLELLGIRLKPPQPATGEVTFYLITTLSDPYTIPSYTEVATPRSETEEAVIFNTVSDLTIGNPQIRHFLSASNTEISSILTDRFSQFWDRQITGEWNGPALTVFDDPPQPGNCYYIILESNPFMAGNVIALTFKG
;
A
#
# COMPACT_ATOMS: atom_id res chain seq x y z
N MET A 1 0.77 23.41 -7.18
CA MET A 1 1.11 22.07 -7.71
C MET A 1 1.06 22.16 -9.23
N GLU A 2 2.20 22.02 -9.91
CA GLU A 2 2.24 21.93 -11.38
C GLU A 2 2.16 20.46 -11.79
N PHE A 3 1.19 20.12 -12.65
CA PHE A 3 0.98 18.75 -13.14
C PHE A 3 1.63 18.60 -14.52
N ASN A 4 2.81 17.95 -14.57
CA ASN A 4 3.67 17.83 -15.77
C ASN A 4 3.09 17.02 -16.96
N PHE A 5 1.88 16.45 -16.85
CA PHE A 5 1.29 15.59 -17.89
C PHE A 5 0.13 16.23 -18.66
N LEU A 6 -0.31 17.44 -18.29
CA LEU A 6 -1.36 18.15 -19.02
C LEU A 6 -0.72 19.12 -20.04
N PRO A 7 -1.14 19.13 -21.33
CA PRO A 7 -0.74 20.19 -22.26
C PRO A 7 -1.07 21.53 -21.61
N LYS A 8 -0.17 22.53 -21.66
CA LYS A 8 -0.30 23.84 -20.96
C LYS A 8 -1.74 24.36 -21.03
N LEU A 9 -2.54 24.02 -20.02
CA LEU A 9 -3.93 24.44 -19.90
C LEU A 9 -3.91 25.95 -19.63
N PRO A 10 -4.98 26.68 -19.99
CA PRO A 10 -5.06 28.11 -19.70
C PRO A 10 -4.75 28.37 -18.23
N LYS A 11 -4.08 29.50 -17.98
CA LYS A 11 -3.58 29.96 -16.68
C LYS A 11 -4.62 29.68 -15.58
N SER A 12 -4.19 29.12 -14.43
CA SER A 12 -5.12 28.74 -13.35
C SER A 12 -5.95 29.92 -12.85
N ASN A 13 -5.37 31.12 -12.93
CA ASN A 13 -6.04 32.39 -12.69
C ASN A 13 -6.47 32.96 -14.03
N LEU A 14 -7.79 33.17 -14.17
CA LEU A 14 -8.40 33.79 -15.34
C LEU A 14 -8.03 35.28 -15.44
N ASP A 15 -7.82 35.92 -14.29
CA ASP A 15 -7.34 37.29 -14.15
C ASP A 15 -6.43 37.36 -12.92
N ASP A 16 -5.17 37.72 -13.11
CA ASP A 16 -4.13 37.72 -12.08
C ASP A 16 -3.75 39.12 -11.58
N ARG A 17 -4.54 40.15 -11.94
CA ARG A 17 -4.32 41.50 -11.45
C ARG A 17 -4.48 41.56 -9.94
N THR A 18 -3.48 42.13 -9.29
CA THR A 18 -3.47 42.42 -7.86
C THR A 18 -4.15 43.74 -7.56
N TYR A 19 -4.59 43.92 -6.31
CA TYR A 19 -5.03 45.22 -5.78
C TYR A 19 -4.16 46.40 -6.21
N GLN A 20 -2.83 46.27 -6.09
CA GLN A 20 -1.90 47.35 -6.42
C GLN A 20 -1.90 47.66 -7.92
N GLU A 21 -1.87 46.64 -8.77
CA GLU A 21 -1.94 46.82 -10.23
C GLU A 21 -3.27 47.45 -10.65
N LEU A 22 -4.37 47.12 -9.97
CA LEU A 22 -5.68 47.75 -10.21
C LEU A 22 -5.67 49.25 -9.87
N ILE A 23 -5.01 49.64 -8.77
CA ILE A 23 -4.84 51.07 -8.42
C ILE A 23 -3.97 51.76 -9.46
N GLU A 24 -2.79 51.21 -9.74
CA GLU A 24 -1.84 51.81 -10.67
C GLU A 24 -2.48 52.01 -12.06
N GLU A 25 -3.23 51.03 -12.54
CA GLU A 25 -3.96 51.13 -13.80
C GLU A 25 -5.04 52.24 -13.78
N CYS A 26 -5.74 52.42 -12.65
CA CYS A 26 -6.69 53.52 -12.49
C CYS A 26 -5.99 54.88 -12.46
N LEU A 27 -4.89 55.02 -11.71
CA LEU A 27 -4.12 56.26 -11.61
C LEU A 27 -3.57 56.69 -12.99
N LEU A 28 -3.03 55.76 -13.77
CA LEU A 28 -2.53 56.01 -15.13
C LEU A 28 -3.62 56.52 -16.08
N ARG A 29 -4.89 56.22 -15.79
CA ARG A 29 -6.04 56.63 -16.61
C ARG A 29 -6.60 58.00 -16.22
N ILE A 30 -6.32 58.52 -15.03
CA ILE A 30 -6.87 59.81 -14.55
C ILE A 30 -6.58 60.97 -15.53
N PRO A 31 -5.34 61.20 -16.01
CA PRO A 31 -5.05 62.33 -16.89
C PRO A 31 -5.85 62.31 -18.20
N ARG A 32 -6.28 61.13 -18.64
CA ARG A 32 -7.06 60.95 -19.87
C ARG A 32 -8.56 61.21 -19.65
N TYR A 33 -9.12 60.75 -18.54
CA TYR A 33 -10.57 60.77 -18.32
C TYR A 33 -11.04 61.95 -17.45
N CYS A 34 -10.20 62.42 -16.53
CA CYS A 34 -10.51 63.51 -15.60
C CYS A 34 -9.31 64.49 -15.52
N PRO A 35 -8.96 65.20 -16.62
CA PRO A 35 -7.80 66.10 -16.65
C PRO A 35 -7.88 67.26 -15.63
N GLU A 36 -9.08 67.61 -15.16
CA GLU A 36 -9.33 68.60 -14.11
C GLU A 36 -8.92 68.13 -12.71
N TRP A 37 -8.79 66.82 -12.50
CA TRP A 37 -8.39 66.25 -11.23
C TRP A 37 -6.86 66.25 -11.12
N THR A 38 -6.32 67.13 -10.28
CA THR A 38 -4.87 67.36 -10.18
C THR A 38 -4.25 66.90 -8.87
N ASN A 39 -5.07 66.60 -7.86
CA ASN A 39 -4.62 66.14 -6.55
C ASN A 39 -4.64 64.61 -6.47
N TYR A 40 -3.46 63.98 -6.53
CA TYR A 40 -3.31 62.53 -6.45
C TYR A 40 -2.77 62.04 -5.10
N ASN A 41 -2.88 62.85 -4.05
CA ASN A 41 -2.42 62.46 -2.72
C ASN A 41 -3.32 61.34 -2.14
N PRO A 42 -2.77 60.42 -1.33
CA PRO A 42 -3.57 59.37 -0.67
C PRO A 42 -4.74 59.90 0.18
N SER A 43 -4.62 61.11 0.71
CA SER A 43 -5.68 61.78 1.48
C SER A 43 -6.82 62.34 0.62
N ASP A 44 -6.69 62.30 -0.71
CA ASP A 44 -7.74 62.74 -1.63
C ASP A 44 -8.90 61.74 -1.62
N PRO A 45 -10.16 62.19 -1.42
CA PRO A 45 -11.30 61.29 -1.33
C PRO A 45 -11.56 60.51 -2.63
N GLY A 46 -11.15 61.05 -3.80
CA GLY A 46 -11.23 60.32 -5.07
C GLY A 46 -10.25 59.15 -5.11
N ILE A 47 -9.04 59.33 -4.57
CA ILE A 47 -8.05 58.26 -4.44
C ILE A 47 -8.56 57.18 -3.48
N THR A 48 -9.16 57.57 -2.34
CA THR A 48 -9.80 56.61 -1.42
C THR A 48 -10.90 55.78 -2.10
N LEU A 49 -11.69 56.38 -3.02
CA LEU A 49 -12.68 55.63 -3.79
C LEU A 49 -12.02 54.65 -4.76
N ILE A 50 -10.94 55.04 -5.44
CA ILE A 50 -10.17 54.12 -6.29
C ILE A 50 -9.66 52.93 -5.49
N GLU A 51 -9.08 53.18 -4.32
CA GLU A 51 -8.63 52.12 -3.40
C GLU A 51 -9.77 51.19 -2.99
N LEU A 52 -10.92 51.74 -2.60
CA LEU A 52 -12.09 50.94 -2.23
C LEU A 52 -12.58 50.06 -3.37
N PHE A 53 -12.70 50.61 -4.59
CA PHE A 53 -13.14 49.85 -5.76
C PHE A 53 -12.11 48.83 -6.23
N ALA A 54 -10.81 49.14 -6.14
CA ALA A 54 -9.74 48.20 -6.39
C ALA A 54 -9.82 47.02 -5.40
N TRP A 55 -10.07 47.29 -4.12
CA TRP A 55 -10.27 46.24 -3.12
C TRP A 55 -11.49 45.37 -3.41
N LEU A 56 -12.65 45.97 -3.73
CA LEU A 56 -13.85 45.22 -4.09
C LEU A 56 -13.62 44.33 -5.32
N THR A 57 -12.89 44.84 -6.31
CA THR A 57 -12.55 44.11 -7.53
C THR A 57 -11.59 42.97 -7.23
N ASP A 58 -10.53 43.20 -6.46
CA ASP A 58 -9.58 42.17 -6.01
C ASP A 58 -10.31 41.02 -5.30
N GLN A 59 -11.25 41.33 -4.40
CA GLN A 59 -12.09 40.31 -3.74
C GLN A 59 -12.99 39.54 -4.72
N MET A 60 -13.47 40.18 -5.80
CA MET A 60 -14.22 39.52 -6.86
C MET A 60 -13.32 38.59 -7.69
N LEU A 61 -12.12 39.05 -8.05
CA LEU A 61 -11.14 38.28 -8.82
C LEU A 61 -10.74 37.00 -8.08
N LEU A 62 -10.58 37.05 -6.75
CA LEU A 62 -10.33 35.87 -5.92
C LEU A 62 -11.40 34.79 -6.11
N ARG A 63 -12.68 35.16 -6.20
CA ARG A 63 -13.78 34.21 -6.43
C ARG A 63 -13.85 33.74 -7.87
N PHE A 64 -13.62 34.65 -8.81
CA PHE A 64 -13.64 34.34 -10.25
C PHE A 64 -12.56 33.31 -10.61
N ASN A 65 -11.39 33.41 -9.98
CA ASN A 65 -10.30 32.46 -10.16
C ASN A 65 -10.56 31.05 -9.57
N GLN A 66 -11.67 30.84 -8.84
CA GLN A 66 -12.09 29.50 -8.39
C GLN A 66 -12.96 28.77 -9.44
N VAL A 67 -13.47 29.48 -10.45
CA VAL A 67 -14.35 28.91 -11.49
C VAL A 67 -13.68 27.76 -12.27
N PRO A 68 -12.40 27.86 -12.70
CA PRO A 68 -11.74 26.78 -13.44
C PRO A 68 -11.70 25.46 -12.66
N LEU A 69 -11.37 25.52 -11.36
CA LEU A 69 -11.32 24.33 -10.50
C LEU A 69 -12.72 23.70 -10.37
N ARG A 70 -13.76 24.50 -10.19
CA ARG A 70 -15.14 24.01 -10.10
C ARG A 70 -15.60 23.38 -11.41
N HIS A 71 -15.23 23.95 -12.55
CA HIS A 71 -15.54 23.39 -13.87
C HIS A 71 -14.80 22.07 -14.09
N TYR A 72 -13.52 22.00 -13.71
CA TYR A 72 -12.75 20.76 -13.78
C TYR A 72 -13.42 19.63 -13.02
N ILE A 73 -13.83 19.87 -11.77
CA ILE A 73 -14.54 18.86 -10.96
C ILE A 73 -15.87 18.47 -11.63
N ALA A 74 -16.66 19.44 -12.11
CA ALA A 74 -17.92 19.15 -12.79
C ALA A 74 -17.72 18.31 -14.07
N PHE A 75 -16.66 18.58 -14.85
CA PHE A 75 -16.33 17.78 -16.03
C PHE A 75 -15.90 16.36 -15.67
N LEU A 76 -15.08 16.19 -14.63
CA LEU A 76 -14.76 14.85 -14.11
C LEU A 76 -16.05 14.10 -13.71
N GLU A 77 -16.96 14.80 -13.03
CA GLU A 77 -18.22 14.20 -12.60
C GLU A 77 -19.12 13.80 -13.78
N LEU A 78 -19.18 14.62 -14.84
CA LEU A 78 -19.91 14.33 -16.07
C LEU A 78 -19.33 13.14 -16.84
N LEU A 79 -18.00 12.96 -16.81
CA LEU A 79 -17.32 11.80 -17.38
C LEU A 79 -17.51 10.52 -16.53
N GLY A 80 -18.26 10.60 -15.42
CA GLY A 80 -18.47 9.47 -14.52
C GLY A 80 -17.27 9.17 -13.63
N ILE A 81 -16.25 10.04 -13.61
CA ILE A 81 -15.12 9.90 -12.70
C ILE A 81 -15.63 10.23 -11.30
N ARG A 82 -15.33 9.34 -10.36
CA ARG A 82 -15.70 9.47 -8.95
C ARG A 82 -14.45 9.19 -8.11
N LEU A 83 -14.40 9.82 -6.94
CA LEU A 83 -13.38 9.46 -5.94
C LEU A 83 -13.59 7.99 -5.55
N LYS A 84 -12.48 7.24 -5.49
CA LYS A 84 -12.54 5.87 -4.99
C LYS A 84 -12.95 5.92 -3.53
N PRO A 85 -13.89 5.06 -3.09
CA PRO A 85 -14.22 4.96 -1.67
C PRO A 85 -12.98 4.50 -0.89
N PRO A 86 -12.90 4.79 0.42
CA PRO A 86 -11.87 4.21 1.26
C PRO A 86 -11.94 2.68 1.17
N GLN A 87 -10.80 2.04 1.01
CA GLN A 87 -10.69 0.58 0.99
C GLN A 87 -10.16 0.09 2.35
N PRO A 88 -10.69 -1.03 2.88
CA PRO A 88 -10.18 -1.60 4.12
C PRO A 88 -8.72 -2.00 3.95
N ALA A 89 -7.92 -1.79 4.99
CA ALA A 89 -6.55 -2.26 5.01
C ALA A 89 -6.52 -3.80 5.05
N THR A 90 -5.52 -4.39 4.40
CA THR A 90 -5.28 -5.84 4.38
C THR A 90 -3.84 -6.11 4.76
N GLY A 91 -3.60 -7.19 5.50
CA GLY A 91 -2.27 -7.63 5.88
C GLY A 91 -2.25 -9.13 6.15
N GLU A 92 -1.04 -9.68 6.23
CA GLU A 92 -0.82 -11.08 6.60
C GLU A 92 -0.62 -11.21 8.11
N VAL A 93 -1.12 -12.30 8.69
CA VAL A 93 -0.96 -12.62 10.11
C VAL A 93 -0.52 -14.07 10.25
N THR A 94 0.47 -14.31 11.11
CA THR A 94 0.99 -15.64 11.39
C THR A 94 0.55 -16.07 12.78
N PHE A 95 -0.09 -17.24 12.86
CA PHE A 95 -0.44 -17.87 14.13
C PHE A 95 0.67 -18.84 14.54
N TYR A 96 1.26 -18.61 15.72
CA TYR A 96 2.25 -19.51 16.29
C TYR A 96 1.58 -20.49 17.26
N LEU A 97 1.82 -21.78 17.06
CA LEU A 97 1.41 -22.80 18.01
C LEU A 97 2.29 -22.74 19.27
N ILE A 98 1.64 -22.72 20.44
CA ILE A 98 2.31 -22.79 21.74
C ILE A 98 2.56 -24.25 22.13
N THR A 99 1.76 -25.18 21.60
CA THR A 99 1.88 -26.62 21.82
C THR A 99 1.61 -27.40 20.54
N THR A 100 2.15 -28.62 20.46
CA THR A 100 1.86 -29.53 19.35
C THR A 100 0.42 -30.00 19.40
N LEU A 101 -0.29 -29.89 18.28
CA LEU A 101 -1.65 -30.42 18.14
C LEU A 101 -1.59 -31.86 17.60
N SER A 102 -2.34 -32.77 18.24
CA SER A 102 -2.44 -34.15 17.80
C SER A 102 -3.30 -34.28 16.54
N ASP A 103 -4.41 -33.55 16.52
CA ASP A 103 -5.38 -33.51 15.43
C ASP A 103 -5.30 -32.20 14.64
N PRO A 104 -5.65 -32.20 13.35
CA PRO A 104 -5.77 -30.97 12.57
C PRO A 104 -6.76 -29.99 13.22
N TYR A 105 -6.38 -28.72 13.27
CA TYR A 105 -7.20 -27.66 13.87
C TYR A 105 -7.48 -26.57 12.84
N THR A 106 -8.73 -26.10 12.75
CA THR A 106 -9.09 -25.04 11.81
C THR A 106 -9.36 -23.74 12.55
N ILE A 107 -8.62 -22.70 12.18
CA ILE A 107 -8.94 -21.32 12.52
C ILE A 107 -9.98 -20.85 11.51
N PRO A 108 -11.21 -20.51 11.93
CA PRO A 108 -12.25 -20.09 11.00
C PRO A 108 -11.92 -18.73 10.38
N SER A 109 -12.48 -18.49 9.21
CA SER A 109 -12.69 -17.14 8.68
C SER A 109 -13.47 -16.29 9.68
N TYR A 110 -13.29 -14.98 9.61
CA TYR A 110 -13.81 -14.01 10.58
C TYR A 110 -13.28 -14.17 12.01
N THR A 111 -12.11 -14.81 12.17
CA THR A 111 -11.37 -14.74 13.44
C THR A 111 -10.85 -13.33 13.61
N GLU A 112 -11.21 -12.69 14.73
CA GLU A 112 -10.76 -11.34 15.09
C GLU A 112 -9.29 -11.35 15.52
N VAL A 113 -8.49 -10.48 14.91
CA VAL A 113 -7.12 -10.19 15.30
C VAL A 113 -6.96 -8.68 15.46
N ALA A 114 -6.26 -8.24 16.50
CA ALA A 114 -6.14 -6.82 16.82
C ALA A 114 -4.69 -6.37 16.78
N THR A 115 -4.47 -5.11 16.39
CA THR A 115 -3.18 -4.46 16.60
C THR A 115 -2.90 -4.28 18.10
N PRO A 116 -1.63 -4.13 18.51
CA PRO A 116 -1.30 -3.80 19.89
C PRO A 116 -1.98 -2.49 20.28
N ARG A 117 -2.70 -2.48 21.40
CA ARG A 117 -3.20 -1.24 22.01
C ARG A 117 -2.03 -0.49 22.63
N SER A 118 -1.90 0.80 22.33
CA SER A 118 -0.96 1.69 23.02
C SER A 118 -1.72 2.69 23.91
N GLU A 119 -1.00 3.52 24.66
CA GLU A 119 -1.63 4.62 25.43
C GLU A 119 -2.25 5.69 24.51
N THR A 120 -1.72 5.85 23.29
CA THR A 120 -2.12 6.90 22.35
C THR A 120 -3.05 6.41 21.24
N GLU A 121 -3.11 5.10 20.99
CA GLU A 121 -3.87 4.51 19.89
C GLU A 121 -4.75 3.35 20.37
N GLU A 122 -6.03 3.42 20.01
CA GLU A 122 -6.95 2.31 20.18
C GLU A 122 -6.57 1.14 19.25
N ALA A 123 -6.86 -0.09 19.68
CA ALA A 123 -6.59 -1.26 18.88
C ALA A 123 -7.54 -1.30 17.67
N VAL A 124 -6.98 -1.53 16.49
CA VAL A 124 -7.74 -1.74 15.26
C VAL A 124 -7.99 -3.24 15.11
N ILE A 125 -9.26 -3.62 15.00
CA ILE A 125 -9.68 -5.01 14.82
C ILE A 125 -9.73 -5.33 13.33
N PHE A 126 -9.07 -6.41 12.96
CA PHE A 126 -9.10 -7.05 11.65
C PHE A 126 -9.75 -8.43 11.77
N ASN A 127 -10.21 -8.96 10.64
CA ASN A 127 -10.81 -10.29 10.54
C ASN A 127 -10.05 -11.12 9.52
N THR A 128 -9.84 -12.41 9.82
CA THR A 128 -9.37 -13.36 8.81
C THR A 128 -10.42 -13.50 7.69
N VAL A 129 -9.97 -13.62 6.44
CA VAL A 129 -10.86 -13.67 5.27
C VAL A 129 -11.18 -15.09 4.80
N SER A 130 -10.42 -16.07 5.26
CA SER A 130 -10.55 -17.48 4.91
C SER A 130 -10.22 -18.37 6.10
N ASP A 131 -10.76 -19.57 6.09
CA ASP A 131 -10.39 -20.61 7.04
C ASP A 131 -8.92 -21.00 6.85
N LEU A 132 -8.20 -21.22 7.95
CA LEU A 132 -6.82 -21.72 7.97
C LEU A 132 -6.79 -23.03 8.75
N THR A 133 -6.57 -24.14 8.04
CA THR A 133 -6.38 -25.44 8.68
C THR A 133 -4.91 -25.67 8.99
N ILE A 134 -4.63 -25.78 10.28
CA ILE A 134 -3.36 -26.22 10.85
C ILE A 134 -3.31 -27.74 10.78
N GLY A 135 -2.46 -28.26 9.90
CA GLY A 135 -2.23 -29.69 9.75
C GLY A 135 -1.15 -30.23 10.68
N ASN A 136 -1.03 -31.57 10.71
CA ASN A 136 0.06 -32.27 11.40
C ASN A 136 0.89 -33.06 10.37
N PRO A 137 1.76 -32.37 9.59
CA PRO A 137 2.53 -33.03 8.54
C PRO A 137 3.40 -34.13 9.10
N GLN A 138 3.34 -35.31 8.47
CA GLN A 138 4.29 -36.38 8.74
C GLN A 138 5.31 -36.44 7.61
N ILE A 139 6.58 -36.59 7.96
CA ILE A 139 7.63 -36.91 7.00
C ILE A 139 7.39 -38.35 6.52
N ARG A 140 7.25 -38.51 5.21
CA ARG A 140 6.98 -39.81 4.60
C ARG A 140 8.18 -40.36 3.83
N HIS A 141 8.88 -39.49 3.10
CA HIS A 141 10.02 -39.88 2.29
C HIS A 141 11.13 -38.83 2.32
N PHE A 142 12.36 -39.31 2.15
CA PHE A 142 13.56 -38.51 1.94
C PHE A 142 14.13 -38.91 0.59
N LEU A 143 13.98 -38.07 -0.43
CA LEU A 143 14.40 -38.41 -1.79
C LEU A 143 15.69 -37.67 -2.15
N SER A 144 16.59 -38.37 -2.82
CA SER A 144 17.81 -37.77 -3.39
C SER A 144 17.83 -37.94 -4.90
N ALA A 145 18.30 -36.92 -5.62
CA ALA A 145 18.60 -36.98 -7.05
C ALA A 145 19.96 -36.36 -7.36
N SER A 146 20.63 -36.87 -8.38
CA SER A 146 21.90 -36.33 -8.88
C SER A 146 21.74 -35.13 -9.83
N ASN A 147 20.51 -34.86 -10.31
CA ASN A 147 20.20 -33.70 -11.13
C ASN A 147 18.74 -33.25 -10.94
N THR A 148 18.51 -31.96 -11.19
CA THR A 148 17.20 -31.26 -11.16
C THR A 148 16.25 -31.60 -12.32
N GLU A 149 16.71 -32.34 -13.33
CA GLU A 149 15.89 -32.68 -14.49
C GLU A 149 14.71 -33.58 -14.12
N ILE A 150 13.54 -33.33 -14.72
CA ILE A 150 12.28 -34.04 -14.46
C ILE A 150 12.38 -35.56 -14.72
N SER A 151 13.38 -36.00 -15.49
CA SER A 151 13.64 -37.42 -15.80
C SER A 151 14.61 -38.12 -14.85
N SER A 152 15.16 -37.40 -13.86
CA SER A 152 16.14 -37.98 -12.94
C SER A 152 15.49 -39.03 -12.02
N ILE A 153 16.23 -40.11 -11.76
CA ILE A 153 15.76 -41.19 -10.89
C ILE A 153 15.82 -40.69 -9.44
N LEU A 154 14.65 -40.53 -8.82
CA LEU A 154 14.55 -40.24 -7.40
C LEU A 154 14.86 -41.52 -6.61
N THR A 155 15.89 -41.47 -5.79
CA THR A 155 16.20 -42.56 -4.86
C THR A 155 15.60 -42.24 -3.50
N ASP A 156 14.68 -43.08 -3.04
CA ASP A 156 14.17 -42.99 -1.68
C ASP A 156 15.21 -43.48 -0.67
N ARG A 157 15.57 -42.61 0.25
CA ARG A 157 16.51 -42.81 1.35
C ARG A 157 15.80 -42.98 2.68
N PHE A 158 14.46 -42.93 2.70
CA PHE A 158 13.65 -43.24 3.87
C PHE A 158 13.70 -44.75 4.14
N SER A 159 14.77 -45.17 4.80
CA SER A 159 14.98 -46.58 5.16
C SER A 159 14.03 -47.00 6.28
N GLN A 160 13.79 -48.31 6.42
CA GLN A 160 13.05 -48.92 7.54
C GLN A 160 13.67 -48.66 8.93
N PHE A 161 14.76 -47.89 9.01
CA PHE A 161 15.51 -47.61 10.23
C PHE A 161 15.28 -46.19 10.78
N TRP A 162 14.46 -45.38 10.12
CA TRP A 162 14.05 -44.08 10.62
C TRP A 162 12.69 -44.20 11.30
N ASP A 163 12.70 -44.14 12.63
CA ASP A 163 11.48 -44.19 13.43
C ASP A 163 11.26 -42.86 14.15
N ARG A 164 9.99 -42.43 14.17
CA ARG A 164 9.57 -41.30 14.96
C ARG A 164 9.44 -41.73 16.42
N GLN A 165 10.27 -41.14 17.28
CA GLN A 165 10.17 -41.35 18.73
C GLN A 165 8.94 -40.66 19.30
N ILE A 166 8.52 -41.09 20.50
CA ILE A 166 7.39 -40.49 21.23
C ILE A 166 7.60 -39.00 21.51
N THR A 167 8.86 -38.56 21.61
CA THR A 167 9.27 -37.15 21.73
C THR A 167 9.03 -36.32 20.48
N GLY A 168 8.66 -36.96 19.36
CA GLY A 168 8.47 -36.32 18.06
C GLY A 168 9.76 -36.21 17.23
N GLU A 169 10.92 -36.56 17.80
CA GLU A 169 12.19 -36.61 17.07
C GLU A 169 12.25 -37.83 16.16
N TRP A 170 12.78 -37.64 14.96
CA TRP A 170 13.11 -38.73 14.04
C TRP A 170 14.55 -39.15 14.29
N ASN A 171 14.78 -40.43 14.55
CA ASN A 171 16.12 -40.98 14.73
C ASN A 171 16.37 -42.10 13.70
N GLY A 172 17.58 -42.14 13.16
CA GLY A 172 17.99 -43.15 12.20
C GLY A 172 19.49 -43.06 11.89
N PRO A 173 20.02 -43.98 11.07
CA PRO A 173 21.43 -43.98 10.69
C PRO A 173 21.78 -42.74 9.85
N ALA A 174 23.03 -42.30 9.93
CA ALA A 174 23.54 -41.23 9.07
C ALA A 174 23.30 -41.58 7.59
N LEU A 175 22.69 -40.65 6.86
CA LEU A 175 22.35 -40.82 5.45
C LEU A 175 23.30 -40.00 4.58
N THR A 176 23.89 -40.65 3.58
CA THR A 176 24.62 -39.97 2.51
C THR A 176 23.59 -39.38 1.54
N VAL A 177 23.26 -38.10 1.75
CA VAL A 177 22.24 -37.38 0.96
C VAL A 177 22.79 -36.92 -0.39
N PHE A 178 24.08 -36.58 -0.44
CA PHE A 178 24.78 -36.13 -1.63
C PHE A 178 25.92 -37.08 -1.98
N ASP A 179 26.31 -37.10 -3.26
CA ASP A 179 27.53 -37.74 -3.70
C ASP A 179 28.76 -37.17 -2.98
N ASP A 180 29.83 -37.96 -2.91
CA ASP A 180 31.12 -37.54 -2.34
C ASP A 180 32.20 -37.55 -3.45
N PRO A 181 32.68 -36.38 -3.91
CA PRO A 181 32.33 -35.03 -3.46
C PRO A 181 30.99 -34.51 -4.05
N PRO A 182 30.27 -33.62 -3.33
CA PRO A 182 28.97 -33.11 -3.78
C PRO A 182 29.11 -32.28 -5.05
N GLN A 183 28.23 -32.54 -6.03
CA GLN A 183 28.23 -31.86 -7.32
C GLN A 183 27.11 -30.81 -7.42
N PRO A 184 27.30 -29.72 -8.18
CA PRO A 184 26.21 -28.82 -8.55
C PRO A 184 25.07 -29.57 -9.25
N GLY A 185 23.84 -29.40 -8.79
CA GLY A 185 22.66 -30.10 -9.32
C GLY A 185 22.15 -31.24 -8.44
N ASN A 186 22.94 -31.70 -7.46
CA ASN A 186 22.47 -32.66 -6.48
C ASN A 186 21.33 -32.07 -5.65
N CYS A 187 20.24 -32.81 -5.54
CA CYS A 187 19.00 -32.36 -4.91
C CYS A 187 18.58 -33.29 -3.79
N TYR A 188 18.03 -32.69 -2.73
CA TYR A 188 17.41 -33.39 -1.62
C TYR A 188 15.98 -32.90 -1.44
N TYR A 189 15.03 -33.82 -1.40
CA TYR A 189 13.62 -33.54 -1.25
C TYR A 189 13.09 -34.22 0.00
N ILE A 190 12.31 -33.48 0.77
CA ILE A 190 11.58 -34.01 1.93
C ILE A 190 10.11 -34.04 1.54
N ILE A 191 9.54 -35.24 1.53
CA ILE A 191 8.14 -35.43 1.20
C ILE A 191 7.35 -35.41 2.50
N LEU A 192 6.52 -34.39 2.63
CA LEU A 192 5.59 -34.21 3.73
C LEU A 192 4.21 -34.63 3.27
N GLU A 193 3.62 -35.59 3.95
CA GLU A 193 2.21 -35.93 3.76
C GLU A 193 1.40 -35.23 4.84
N SER A 194 0.30 -34.63 4.43
CA SER A 194 -0.70 -34.11 5.35
C SER A 194 -2.10 -34.35 4.83
N ASN A 195 -2.98 -34.67 5.76
CA ASN A 195 -4.41 -34.79 5.53
C ASN A 195 -5.12 -33.98 6.64
N PRO A 196 -5.71 -32.81 6.34
CA PRO A 196 -5.97 -32.20 5.03
C PRO A 196 -4.81 -31.37 4.44
N PHE A 197 -4.99 -30.87 3.20
CA PHE A 197 -4.03 -30.01 2.49
C PHE A 197 -3.74 -28.70 3.26
N MET A 198 -2.47 -28.33 3.37
CA MET A 198 -1.97 -27.31 4.31
C MET A 198 -1.56 -25.99 3.64
N ALA A 199 -2.38 -25.43 2.75
CA ALA A 199 -2.07 -24.12 2.17
C ALA A 199 -1.88 -23.07 3.29
N GLY A 200 -0.82 -22.25 3.19
CA GLY A 200 -0.55 -21.18 4.17
C GLY A 200 0.10 -21.61 5.49
N ASN A 201 0.42 -22.89 5.67
CA ASN A 201 1.16 -23.35 6.86
C ASN A 201 2.66 -23.15 6.69
N VAL A 202 3.33 -22.68 7.75
CA VAL A 202 4.80 -22.61 7.82
C VAL A 202 5.30 -23.84 8.59
N ILE A 203 6.25 -24.58 7.98
CA ILE A 203 6.81 -25.79 8.56
C ILE A 203 8.25 -25.50 8.99
N ALA A 204 8.53 -25.67 10.28
CA ALA A 204 9.87 -25.59 10.82
C ALA A 204 10.47 -27.01 10.90
N LEU A 205 11.59 -27.23 10.22
CA LEU A 205 12.36 -28.47 10.29
C LEU A 205 13.70 -28.19 10.98
N THR A 206 14.07 -29.03 11.94
CA THR A 206 15.37 -28.97 12.61
C THR A 206 16.15 -30.22 12.29
N PHE A 207 17.30 -30.06 11.64
CA PHE A 207 18.24 -31.15 11.35
C PHE A 207 19.29 -31.21 12.45
N LYS A 208 19.54 -32.40 13.00
CA LYS A 208 20.67 -32.68 13.89
C LYS A 208 21.62 -33.59 13.12
N GLY A 209 22.89 -33.20 13.01
CA GLY A 209 23.95 -33.95 12.35
C GLY A 209 25.00 -34.43 13.33
#